data_AF-E2B5A3-F1
#
_entry.id   AF-E2B5A3-F1
#
_cell.length_a   1.000
_cell.length_b   1.000
_cell.length_c   1.000
_cell.angle_alpha   90.00
_cell.angle_beta   90.00
_cell.angle_gamma   90.00
#
_symmetry.space_group_name_H-M   'P 1'
#
loop_
_entity.id
_entity.type
_entity.pdbx_description
1 polymer ?
#
loop_
_entity_poly.entity_id
_entity_poly.type
_entity_poly.pdbx_seq_one_letter_code
_entity_poly.pdbx_strand_id
1 'polypeptide(L)' 'GKLLKLLRVSKTMVHRILTHFLNMHPYKITSHQLLTERAMTKRMEFCKTINEMFEDEDLDEKLIIYTDVAHFWLSDIKN' A
#
# COMPACT_ATOMS: atom_id res chain seq x y z
N GLY A 1 -9.12 -1.48 19.31
CA GLY A 1 -8.53 -0.71 18.19
C GLY A 1 -8.39 0.75 18.59
N LYS A 2 -7.24 1.36 18.32
CA LYS A 2 -6.86 2.72 18.78
C LYS A 2 -7.93 3.80 18.49
N LEU A 3 -8.59 3.72 17.33
CA LEU A 3 -9.70 4.61 16.92
C LEU A 3 -10.93 4.58 17.84
N LEU A 4 -11.25 3.41 18.40
CA LEU A 4 -12.45 3.21 19.22
C LEU A 4 -12.29 3.91 20.59
N LYS A 5 -11.05 3.93 21.11
CA LYS A 5 -10.70 4.68 22.33
C LYS A 5 -10.63 6.19 22.10
N LEU A 6 -10.17 6.62 20.91
CA LEU A 6 -10.01 8.04 20.58
C LEU A 6 -11.34 8.76 20.37
N LEU A 7 -12.29 8.11 19.70
CA LEU A 7 -13.54 8.75 19.26
C LEU A 7 -14.74 8.47 20.18
N ARG A 8 -14.60 7.63 21.22
CA ARG A 8 -15.67 7.20 22.14
C ARG A 8 -16.97 6.74 21.45
N VAL A 9 -16.88 6.26 20.22
CA VAL A 9 -18.01 5.75 19.44
C VAL A 9 -18.02 4.22 19.46
N SER A 10 -19.22 3.64 19.28
CA SER A 10 -19.37 2.19 19.22
C SER A 10 -18.62 1.60 18.01
N LYS A 11 -18.22 0.33 18.14
CA LYS A 11 -17.53 -0.41 17.06
C LYS A 11 -18.33 -0.40 15.75
N THR A 12 -19.65 -0.51 15.86
CA THR A 12 -20.57 -0.50 14.73
C THR A 12 -20.62 0.86 14.04
N MET A 13 -20.57 1.95 14.81
CA MET A 13 -20.54 3.31 14.25
C MET A 13 -19.22 3.61 13.53
N VAL A 14 -18.08 3.20 14.11
CA VAL A 14 -16.79 3.28 13.42
C VAL A 14 -16.82 2.50 12.11
N HIS A 15 -17.32 1.26 12.13
CA HIS A 15 -17.41 0.44 10.94
C HIS A 15 -18.27 1.12 9.85
N ARG A 16 -19.43 1.67 10.22
CA ARG A 16 -20.31 2.39 9.28
C ARG A 16 -19.67 3.66 8.72
N ILE A 17 -18.94 4.43 9.53
CA ILE A 17 -18.18 5.61 9.06
C ILE A 17 -17.13 5.17 8.04
N LEU A 18 -16.34 4.15 8.38
CA LEU A 18 -15.28 3.66 7.50
C LEU A 18 -15.82 3.13 6.17
N THR A 19 -16.83 2.26 6.21
CA THR A 19 -17.32 1.58 4.99
C THR A 19 -18.29 2.42 4.17
N HIS A 20 -19.15 3.21 4.79
CA HIS A 20 -20.24 3.90 4.09
C HIS A 20 -19.96 5.38 3.82
N PHE A 21 -19.32 6.09 4.76
CA PHE A 21 -19.06 7.53 4.59
C PHE A 21 -17.69 7.80 3.94
N LEU A 22 -16.68 7.01 4.32
CA LEU A 22 -15.32 7.15 3.78
C LEU A 22 -15.06 6.20 2.60
N ASN A 23 -16.03 5.37 2.23
CA ASN A 23 -15.95 4.35 1.19
C ASN A 23 -14.69 3.48 1.28
N MET A 24 -14.17 3.28 2.50
CA MET A 24 -13.06 2.38 2.74
C MET A 24 -13.60 0.97 2.71
N HIS A 25 -13.44 0.31 1.58
CA HIS A 25 -13.47 -1.15 1.57
C HIS A 25 -12.41 -1.63 2.56
N PRO A 26 -12.66 -2.68 3.35
CA PRO A 26 -11.62 -3.31 4.15
C PRO A 26 -10.64 -4.02 3.23
N TYR A 27 -9.91 -3.26 2.41
CA TYR A 27 -8.63 -3.68 1.90
C TYR A 27 -7.78 -3.91 3.13
N LYS A 28 -7.55 -5.18 3.41
CA LYS A 28 -6.46 -5.64 4.26
C LYS A 28 -5.18 -5.08 3.64
N ILE A 29 -4.84 -3.83 3.93
CA ILE A 29 -3.46 -3.34 3.84
C ILE A 29 -2.75 -3.97 5.05
N THR A 30 -2.66 -5.29 5.01
CA THR A 30 -1.80 -6.05 5.87
C THR A 30 -0.57 -6.30 5.02
N SER A 31 0.56 -5.74 5.46
CA SER A 31 1.89 -6.24 5.09
C SER A 31 1.97 -7.69 5.58
N HIS A 32 1.34 -8.62 4.86
CA HIS A 32 1.29 -10.03 5.23
C HIS A 32 2.66 -10.70 5.07
N GLN A 33 3.57 -10.09 4.31
CA GLN A 33 4.93 -10.53 4.22
C GLN A 33 5.74 -9.86 5.31
N LEU A 34 6.05 -10.62 6.36
CA LEU A 34 7.17 -10.29 7.23
C LEU A 34 8.41 -10.24 6.33
N LEU A 35 9.01 -9.06 6.23
CA LEU A 35 10.23 -8.92 5.44
C LEU A 35 11.36 -9.64 6.17
N THR A 36 12.12 -10.44 5.44
CA THR A 36 13.40 -10.94 5.94
C THR A 36 14.37 -9.77 6.10
N GLU A 37 15.35 -9.88 7.00
CA GLU A 37 16.39 -8.85 7.17
C GLU A 37 17.07 -8.52 5.83
N ARG A 38 17.38 -9.55 5.04
CA ARG A 38 17.92 -9.38 3.69
C ARG A 38 17.03 -8.56 2.77
N ALA A 39 15.71 -8.75 2.82
CA ALA A 39 14.77 -7.96 2.04
C ALA A 39 14.70 -6.50 2.52
N MET A 40 14.83 -6.27 3.82
CA MET A 40 14.92 -4.91 4.38
C MET A 40 16.20 -4.21 3.90
N THR A 41 17.36 -4.87 4.00
CA THR A 41 18.65 -4.35 3.55
C THR A 41 18.61 -3.97 2.07
N LYS A 42 18.15 -4.88 1.20
CA LYS A 42 18.05 -4.61 -0.23
C LYS A 42 17.14 -3.42 -0.57
N ARG A 43 16.01 -3.28 0.14
CA ARG A 43 15.11 -2.13 -0.06
C ARG A 43 15.78 -0.83 0.37
N MET A 44 16.53 -0.85 1.47
CA MET A 44 17.25 0.32 1.96
C MET A 44 18.38 0.74 1.02
N GLU A 45 19.17 -0.22 0.54
CA GLU A 45 20.22 0.01 -0.47
C GLU A 45 19.63 0.59 -1.75
N PHE A 46 18.54 -0.01 -2.26
CA PHE A 46 17.84 0.50 -3.43
C PHE A 46 17.37 1.94 -3.25
N CYS A 47 16.72 2.27 -2.13
CA CYS A 47 16.28 3.64 -1.85
C CYS A 47 17.45 4.62 -1.77
N LYS A 48 18.58 4.21 -1.17
CA LYS A 48 19.79 5.04 -1.10
C LYS A 48 20.30 5.36 -2.50
N THR A 49 20.43 4.36 -3.36
CA THR A 49 20.90 4.54 -4.74
C THR A 49 19.97 5.42 -5.55
N ILE A 50 18.65 5.19 -5.49
CA ILE A 50 17.68 6.02 -6.24
C ILE A 50 17.70 7.47 -5.76
N ASN A 51 17.83 7.71 -4.44
CA ASN A 51 17.95 9.06 -3.91
C ASN A 51 19.21 9.76 -4.41
N GLU A 52 20.36 9.07 -4.41
CA GLU A 52 21.62 9.61 -4.96
C GLU A 52 21.45 9.97 -6.44
N MET A 53 20.81 9.11 -7.24
CA MET A 53 20.55 9.40 -8.67
C MET A 53 19.61 10.60 -8.89
N PHE A 54 18.69 10.88 -7.97
CA PHE A 54 17.87 12.09 -8.02
C PHE A 54 18.68 13.33 -7.64
N GLU A 55 19.53 13.24 -6.61
CA GLU A 55 20.39 14.34 -6.15
C GLU A 55 21.44 14.72 -7.20
N ASP A 56 21.98 13.73 -7.90
CA ASP A 56 22.97 13.90 -8.97
C ASP A 56 22.35 14.30 -10.33
N GLU A 57 21.02 14.46 -10.39
CA GLU A 57 20.23 14.75 -11.62
C GLU A 57 20.37 13.68 -12.73
N ASP A 58 20.88 12.49 -12.38
CA ASP A 58 20.99 11.33 -13.27
C ASP A 58 19.62 10.71 -13.62
N LEU A 59 18.59 11.01 -12.83
CA LEU A 59 17.22 10.51 -12.97
C LEU A 59 16.21 11.66 -12.96
N ASP A 60 15.50 11.87 -14.07
CA ASP A 60 14.35 12.79 -14.13
C ASP A 60 13.07 12.08 -13.64
N GLU A 61 12.51 12.57 -12.55
CA GLU A 61 11.25 12.10 -11.96
C GLU A 61 10.09 12.04 -12.97
N LYS A 62 10.08 12.93 -13.97
CA LYS A 62 9.02 13.02 -14.98
C LYS A 62 9.10 11.91 -16.02
N LEU A 63 10.24 11.23 -16.11
CA LEU A 63 10.48 10.15 -17.07
C LEU A 63 10.24 8.76 -16.47
N ILE A 64 9.88 8.67 -15.18
CA ILE A 64 9.64 7.40 -14.50
C ILE A 64 8.24 6.88 -14.83
N ILE A 65 8.19 5.72 -15.48
CA ILE A 65 6.94 5.00 -15.76
C ILE A 65 6.84 3.81 -14.80
N TYR A 66 5.86 3.86 -13.90
CA TYR A 66 5.51 2.73 -13.05
C TYR A 66 4.56 1.80 -13.79
N THR A 67 4.91 0.51 -13.86
CA THR A 67 4.05 -0.54 -14.43
C THR A 67 3.93 -1.68 -13.45
N ASP A 68 2.80 -2.39 -13.51
CA ASP A 68 2.56 -3.60 -12.72
C ASP A 68 1.82 -4.63 -13.58
N VAL A 69 1.90 -5.90 -13.19
CA VAL A 69 1.27 -7.01 -13.91
C VAL A 69 0.09 -7.54 -13.11
N ALA A 70 -1.10 -7.50 -13.73
CA ALA A 70 -2.30 -8.12 -13.19
C ALA A 70 -2.60 -9.44 -13.89
N HIS A 71 -2.90 -10.48 -13.12
CA HIS A 71 -3.35 -11.78 -13.62
C HIS A 71 -4.87 -11.88 -13.50
N PHE A 72 -5.55 -12.18 -14.62
CA PHE A 72 -7.00 -12.37 -14.66
C PHE A 72 -7.34 -13.85 -14.86
N TRP A 73 -8.21 -14.39 -14.01
CA TRP A 73 -8.74 -15.74 -14.13
C TRP A 73 -10.10 -15.69 -14.82
N LEU A 74 -10.20 -16.27 -16.03
CA LEU A 74 -11.41 -16.21 -16.86
C LEU A 74 -12.51 -17.20 -16.43
N SER A 75 -12.29 -17.98 -15.36
CA SER A 75 -13.24 -18.98 -14.86
C SER A 75 -14.49 -18.39 -14.21
N ASP A 76 -14.48 -17.11 -13.84
CA ASP A 76 -15.59 -16.44 -13.13
C ASP A 76 -16.45 -15.54 -14.03
N ILE A 77 -16.15 -15.46 -15.34
CA ILE A 77 -17.01 -14.78 -16.30
C ILE A 77 -18.18 -15.73 -16.63
N LYS A 78 -19.22 -15.69 -15.79
CA LYS A 78 -20.51 -16.28 -16.13
C LYS A 78 -21.23 -15.32 -17.08
N ASN A 79 -21.63 -15.84 -18.24
CA ASN A 79 -22.55 -15.17 -19.17
C ASN A 79 -23.87 -14.83 -18.49
#